data_AF-A0AAU6I135-F1
#
_entry.id   AF-A0AAU6I135-F1
#
_cell.length_a   1.000
_cell.length_b   1.000
_cell.length_c   1.000
_cell.angle_alpha   90.00
_cell.angle_beta   90.00
_cell.angle_gamma   90.00
#
_symmetry.space_group_name_H-M   'P 1'
#
loop_
_entity.id
_entity.type
_entity.pdbx_description
1 polymer ?
#
loop_
_entity_poly.entity_id
_entity_poly.type
_entity_poly.pdbx_seq_one_letter_code
_entity_poly.pdbx_strand_id
1 'polypeptide(L)'
;MTTSRAELTSGPYTFNLITGTSYTTVELAVTETGDIVVTGPLNLSHVLAKTLVDHKAGWIGARLQHLTVVAAQNRFANGPCPRCLVSVGSLHMDHCTVARCAFTGLQRSGCGHGGDRCRTTWSGQWPGDAECIEYGFYSRIGPNGWESCSADASDAMPDLNRLYSECHWDVPTQRMVLPDS
;
A
#
# COMPACT_ATOMS: atom_id res chain seq x y z
N MET A 1 -6.19 34.13 4.99
CA MET A 1 -7.39 34.10 4.11
C MET A 1 -6.92 33.72 2.71
N THR A 2 -7.35 32.59 2.16
CA THR A 2 -6.97 32.15 0.82
C THR A 2 -7.59 33.07 -0.22
N THR A 3 -6.79 33.54 -1.17
CA THR A 3 -7.22 34.58 -2.13
C THR A 3 -7.49 33.99 -3.51
N SER A 4 -6.79 32.92 -3.90
CA SER A 4 -7.08 32.20 -5.15
C SER A 4 -6.62 30.74 -5.12
N ARG A 5 -7.27 29.91 -5.95
CA ARG A 5 -6.89 28.52 -6.23
C ARG A 5 -6.97 28.27 -7.72
N ALA A 6 -5.96 27.61 -8.29
CA ALA A 6 -5.93 27.23 -9.70
C ALA A 6 -5.39 25.80 -9.85
N GLU A 7 -5.93 25.04 -10.80
CA GLU A 7 -5.38 23.74 -11.21
C GLU A 7 -4.46 23.95 -12.42
N LEU A 8 -3.26 23.38 -12.36
CA LEU A 8 -2.22 23.55 -13.36
C LEU A 8 -1.59 22.20 -13.71
N THR A 9 -0.92 22.15 -14.86
CA THR A 9 -0.15 21.00 -15.32
C THR A 9 1.30 21.37 -15.60
N SER A 10 2.22 20.47 -15.23
CA SER A 10 3.65 20.55 -15.55
C SER A 10 4.20 19.16 -15.83
N GLY A 11 4.63 18.91 -17.08
CA GLY A 11 4.99 17.58 -17.55
C GLY A 11 3.86 16.57 -17.29
N PRO A 12 4.12 15.45 -16.58
CA PRO A 12 3.09 14.44 -16.27
C PRO A 12 2.23 14.77 -15.04
N TYR A 13 2.51 15.86 -14.32
CA TYR A 13 1.87 16.15 -13.04
C TYR A 13 0.78 17.22 -13.16
N THR A 14 -0.39 16.92 -12.61
CA THR A 14 -1.45 17.90 -12.31
C THR A 14 -1.35 18.33 -10.85
N PHE A 15 -1.46 19.62 -10.57
CA PHE A 15 -1.30 20.15 -9.21
C PHE A 15 -2.17 21.39 -8.97
N ASN A 16 -2.46 21.64 -7.69
CA ASN A 16 -3.21 22.82 -7.25
C ASN A 16 -2.23 23.92 -6.79
N LEU A 17 -2.37 25.12 -7.33
CA LEU A 17 -1.73 26.33 -6.83
C LEU A 17 -2.70 27.07 -5.91
N ILE A 18 -2.26 27.38 -4.69
CA ILE A 18 -3.00 28.14 -3.69
C ILE A 18 -2.20 29.38 -3.34
N THR A 19 -2.78 30.57 -3.52
CA THR A 19 -2.12 31.83 -3.14
C THR A 19 -2.92 32.56 -2.06
N GLY A 20 -2.20 33.20 -1.15
CA GLY A 20 -2.78 33.90 0.00
C GLY A 20 -2.07 35.21 0.33
N THR A 21 -2.69 36.00 1.20
CA THR A 21 -2.22 37.33 1.57
C THR A 21 -1.05 37.36 2.58
N SER A 22 -0.69 36.21 3.18
CA SER A 22 0.18 36.17 4.37
C SER A 22 1.43 35.29 4.25
N TYR A 23 1.67 34.63 3.11
CA TYR A 23 2.82 33.75 2.95
C TYR A 23 3.93 34.46 2.19
N THR A 24 5.13 34.57 2.77
CA THR A 24 6.34 35.05 2.08
C THR A 24 7.15 33.90 1.47
N THR A 25 6.87 32.67 1.87
CA THR A 25 7.53 31.45 1.43
C THR A 25 6.69 30.72 0.39
N VAL A 26 7.36 29.97 -0.49
CA VAL A 26 6.73 29.02 -1.41
C VAL A 26 6.93 27.63 -0.87
N GLU A 27 5.84 26.89 -0.74
CA GLU A 27 5.83 25.52 -0.25
C GLU A 27 5.28 24.58 -1.31
N LEU A 28 5.82 23.36 -1.36
CA LEU A 28 5.35 22.28 -2.19
C LEU A 28 5.06 21.08 -1.28
N ALA A 29 3.86 20.53 -1.40
CA ALA A 29 3.43 19.35 -0.66
C ALA A 29 2.82 18.30 -1.59
N VAL A 30 2.95 17.03 -1.20
CA VAL A 30 2.13 15.92 -1.71
C VAL A 30 1.29 15.46 -0.53
N THR A 31 -0.03 15.61 -0.62
CA THR A 31 -0.97 15.24 0.44
C THR A 31 -1.05 13.72 0.61
N GLU A 32 -1.66 13.26 1.69
CA GLU A 32 -1.89 11.83 1.92
C GLU A 32 -2.81 11.19 0.86
N THR A 33 -3.69 11.98 0.25
CA THR A 33 -4.55 11.58 -0.87
C THR A 33 -3.81 11.54 -2.21
N GLY A 34 -2.53 11.95 -2.25
CA GLY A 34 -1.72 11.99 -3.46
C GLY A 34 -1.85 13.28 -4.27
N ASP A 35 -2.52 14.30 -3.75
CA ASP A 35 -2.63 15.60 -4.42
C ASP A 35 -1.33 16.37 -4.30
N ILE A 36 -0.90 17.01 -5.39
CA ILE A 36 0.24 17.92 -5.39
C ILE A 36 -0.29 19.34 -5.17
N VAL A 37 0.24 20.02 -4.16
CA VAL A 37 -0.19 21.38 -3.78
C VAL A 37 1.03 22.29 -3.69
N VAL A 38 0.97 23.42 -4.40
CA VAL A 38 1.92 24.52 -4.27
C VAL A 38 1.23 25.67 -3.56
N THR A 39 1.79 26.14 -2.46
CA THR A 39 1.27 27.28 -1.69
C THR A 39 2.28 28.41 -1.70
N GLY A 40 1.82 29.66 -1.83
CA GLY A 40 2.74 30.80 -1.77
C GLY A 40 2.09 32.18 -1.71
N PRO A 41 2.90 33.25 -1.84
CA PRO A 41 2.41 34.63 -1.84
C PRO A 41 1.44 34.89 -2.99
N LEU A 42 0.64 35.95 -2.86
CA LEU A 42 -0.33 36.39 -3.87
C LEU A 42 0.29 36.61 -5.27
N ASN A 43 1.55 37.01 -5.33
CA ASN A 43 2.28 37.27 -6.58
C ASN A 43 3.05 36.06 -7.13
N LEU A 44 2.90 34.86 -6.53
CA LEU A 44 3.50 33.65 -7.08
C LEU A 44 2.89 33.34 -8.45
N SER A 45 3.71 33.41 -9.50
CA SER A 45 3.25 33.21 -10.87
C SER A 45 3.07 31.73 -11.20
N HIS A 46 2.17 31.43 -12.15
CA HIS A 46 1.97 30.07 -12.65
C HIS A 46 3.26 29.48 -13.24
N VAL A 47 4.09 30.32 -13.89
CA VAL A 47 5.37 29.89 -14.47
C VAL A 47 6.32 29.41 -13.38
N LEU A 48 6.48 30.18 -12.30
CA LEU A 48 7.34 29.79 -11.19
C LEU A 48 6.83 28.54 -10.47
N ALA A 49 5.52 28.42 -10.30
CA ALA A 49 4.91 27.23 -9.71
C ALA A 49 5.17 25.96 -10.56
N LYS A 50 5.04 26.07 -11.89
CA LYS A 50 5.37 24.97 -12.83
C LYS A 50 6.85 24.60 -12.77
N THR A 51 7.75 25.59 -12.84
CA THR A 51 9.20 25.37 -12.73
C THR A 51 9.57 24.67 -11.42
N LEU A 52 8.92 25.02 -10.30
CA LEU A 52 9.15 24.35 -9.02
C LEU A 52 8.72 22.87 -9.06
N VAL A 53 7.56 22.58 -9.64
CA VAL A 53 7.06 21.19 -9.80
C VAL A 53 8.01 20.38 -10.70
N ASP A 54 8.45 20.95 -11.83
CA ASP A 54 9.41 20.29 -12.72
C ASP A 54 10.73 20.00 -12.01
N HIS A 55 11.27 20.98 -11.28
CA HIS A 55 12.51 20.81 -10.53
C HIS A 55 12.39 19.77 -9.40
N LYS A 56 11.17 19.55 -8.87
CA LYS A 56 10.89 18.60 -7.80
C LYS A 56 10.26 17.29 -8.30
N ALA A 57 10.21 17.06 -9.61
CA ALA A 57 9.59 15.89 -10.24
C ALA A 57 10.04 14.55 -9.63
N GLY A 58 11.33 14.39 -9.34
CA GLY A 58 11.86 13.17 -8.72
C GLY A 58 11.40 12.96 -7.28
N TRP A 59 11.33 14.03 -6.48
CA TRP A 59 10.82 13.98 -5.10
C TRP A 59 9.31 13.70 -5.07
N ILE A 60 8.55 14.35 -5.96
CA ILE A 60 7.11 14.12 -6.12
C ILE A 60 6.85 12.65 -6.46
N GLY A 61 7.56 12.10 -7.47
CA GLY A 61 7.44 10.70 -7.86
C GLY A 61 7.74 9.74 -6.71
N ALA A 62 8.82 9.98 -5.96
CA ALA A 62 9.17 9.16 -4.79
C ALA A 62 8.10 9.23 -3.68
N ARG A 63 7.52 10.41 -3.44
CA ARG A 63 6.48 10.58 -2.41
C ARG A 63 5.17 9.92 -2.81
N LEU A 64 4.75 10.04 -4.08
CA LEU A 64 3.56 9.34 -4.61
C LEU A 64 3.75 7.83 -4.60
N GLN A 65 4.94 7.34 -4.96
CA GLN A 65 5.26 5.92 -4.86
C GLN A 65 5.21 5.45 -3.40
N HIS A 66 5.76 6.21 -2.45
CA HIS A 66 5.65 5.89 -1.03
C HIS A 66 4.20 5.86 -0.56
N LEU A 67 3.37 6.83 -0.95
CA LEU A 67 1.93 6.83 -0.62
C LEU A 67 1.20 5.65 -1.26
N THR A 68 1.59 5.25 -2.47
CA THR A 68 1.05 4.04 -3.12
C THR A 68 1.49 2.78 -2.38
N VAL A 69 2.73 2.74 -1.88
CA VAL A 69 3.23 1.63 -1.05
C VAL A 69 2.53 1.60 0.30
N VAL A 70 2.33 2.75 0.96
CA VAL A 70 1.60 2.86 2.23
C VAL A 70 0.11 2.50 2.03
N ALA A 71 -0.51 2.96 0.94
CA ALA A 71 -1.87 2.60 0.56
C ALA A 71 -1.98 1.12 0.16
N ALA A 72 -0.95 0.55 -0.47
CA ALA A 72 -0.87 -0.89 -0.75
C ALA A 72 -0.57 -1.73 0.51
N GLN A 73 0.12 -1.13 1.49
CA GLN A 73 0.31 -1.61 2.85
C GLN A 73 -0.94 -1.39 3.72
N ASN A 74 -1.98 -0.71 3.20
CA ASN A 74 -3.30 -0.69 3.81
C ASN A 74 -3.91 -2.10 3.66
N ARG A 75 -3.50 -2.96 4.59
CA ARG A 75 -3.76 -4.39 4.64
C ARG A 75 -5.23 -4.75 4.93
N PHE A 76 -6.09 -3.75 5.06
CA PHE A 76 -7.54 -3.87 5.21
C PHE A 76 -8.25 -3.83 3.85
N ALA A 77 -8.12 -4.85 3.00
CA ALA A 77 -8.77 -4.79 1.69
C ALA A 77 -10.26 -5.24 1.73
N ASN A 78 -11.16 -4.32 2.09
CA ASN A 78 -12.60 -4.48 1.82
C ASN A 78 -12.96 -4.31 0.32
N GLY A 79 -12.07 -4.68 -0.59
CA GLY A 79 -12.12 -4.36 -2.02
C GLY A 79 -11.51 -5.44 -2.93
N PRO A 80 -11.48 -5.20 -4.26
CA PRO A 80 -10.92 -6.15 -5.21
C PRO A 80 -9.43 -6.42 -4.94
N CYS A 81 -8.94 -7.59 -5.37
CA CYS A 81 -7.55 -7.97 -5.19
C CYS A 81 -6.62 -6.91 -5.81
N PRO A 82 -5.63 -6.37 -5.09
CA PRO A 82 -4.79 -5.27 -5.59
C PRO A 82 -3.91 -5.67 -6.79
N ARG A 83 -3.75 -6.98 -7.05
CA ARG A 83 -2.95 -7.48 -8.17
C ARG A 83 -3.75 -7.91 -9.39
N CYS A 84 -4.83 -8.64 -9.19
CA CYS A 84 -5.62 -9.22 -10.28
C CYS A 84 -7.04 -8.65 -10.37
N LEU A 85 -7.40 -7.70 -9.49
CA LEU A 85 -8.64 -6.92 -9.51
C LEU A 85 -9.94 -7.73 -9.40
N VAL A 86 -9.87 -9.04 -9.13
CA VAL A 86 -11.06 -9.85 -8.87
C VAL A 86 -11.74 -9.41 -7.57
N SER A 87 -13.08 -9.45 -7.56
CA SER A 87 -13.88 -9.11 -6.38
C SER A 87 -13.68 -10.11 -5.25
N VAL A 88 -13.99 -9.68 -4.02
CA VAL A 88 -14.06 -10.58 -2.85
C VAL A 88 -15.00 -11.75 -3.15
N GLY A 89 -14.62 -12.96 -2.76
CA GLY A 89 -15.36 -14.19 -3.03
C GLY A 89 -15.10 -14.79 -4.42
N SER A 90 -14.37 -14.11 -5.30
CA SER A 90 -13.98 -14.66 -6.61
C SER A 90 -12.63 -15.36 -6.55
N LEU A 91 -12.43 -16.37 -7.40
CA LEU A 91 -11.12 -16.99 -7.59
C LEU A 91 -10.13 -15.99 -8.18
N HIS A 92 -8.88 -16.02 -7.71
CA HIS A 92 -7.80 -15.27 -8.33
C HIS A 92 -7.58 -15.67 -9.79
N MET A 93 -7.19 -14.70 -10.63
CA MET A 93 -6.72 -14.97 -11.99
C MET A 93 -5.38 -15.72 -12.02
N ASP A 94 -5.03 -16.24 -13.21
CA ASP A 94 -3.73 -16.84 -13.41
C ASP A 94 -2.56 -15.89 -13.15
N HIS A 95 -1.50 -16.44 -12.56
CA HIS A 95 -0.27 -15.73 -12.19
C HIS A 95 -0.46 -14.53 -11.24
N CYS A 96 -1.58 -14.44 -10.52
CA CYS A 96 -1.74 -13.47 -9.44
C CYS A 96 -0.67 -13.70 -8.36
N THR A 97 0.19 -12.70 -8.13
CA THR A 97 1.26 -12.76 -7.12
C THR A 97 0.76 -12.60 -5.69
N VAL A 98 -0.52 -12.27 -5.50
CA VAL A 98 -1.17 -12.26 -4.18
C VAL A 98 -1.75 -13.64 -3.85
N ALA A 99 -2.14 -14.41 -4.87
CA ALA A 99 -2.80 -15.69 -4.67
C ALA A 99 -1.87 -16.70 -3.98
N ARG A 100 -2.45 -17.56 -3.14
CA ARG A 100 -1.78 -18.74 -2.58
C ARG A 100 -2.18 -19.98 -3.36
N CYS A 101 -1.34 -20.99 -3.33
CA CYS A 101 -1.63 -22.30 -3.86
C CYS A 101 -2.52 -23.03 -2.86
N ALA A 102 -3.71 -23.47 -3.30
CA ALA A 102 -4.64 -24.23 -2.46
C ALA A 102 -4.01 -25.48 -1.81
N PHE A 103 -3.00 -26.08 -2.45
CA PHE A 103 -2.36 -27.31 -1.97
C PHE A 103 -1.15 -27.08 -1.07
N THR A 104 -0.52 -25.91 -1.12
CA THR A 104 0.79 -25.70 -0.45
C THR A 104 0.85 -24.43 0.40
N GLY A 105 -0.11 -23.53 0.29
CA GLY A 105 -0.09 -22.22 0.96
C GLY A 105 0.97 -21.24 0.44
N LEU A 106 1.91 -21.69 -0.40
CA LEU A 106 2.93 -20.84 -1.01
C LEU A 106 2.34 -19.96 -2.11
N GLN A 107 3.09 -18.92 -2.51
CA GLN A 107 2.67 -18.00 -3.56
C GLN A 107 2.40 -18.76 -4.88
N ARG A 108 1.22 -18.55 -5.48
CA ARG A 108 0.80 -19.28 -6.67
C ARG A 108 1.65 -18.95 -7.91
N SER A 109 2.18 -17.74 -8.03
CA SER A 109 3.04 -17.37 -9.16
C SER A 109 4.32 -18.21 -9.26
N GLY A 110 4.78 -18.81 -8.16
CA GLY A 110 5.91 -19.75 -8.14
C GLY A 110 5.51 -21.23 -8.13
N CYS A 111 4.21 -21.53 -8.24
CA CYS A 111 3.68 -22.88 -8.10
C CYS A 111 3.67 -23.64 -9.44
N GLY A 112 4.16 -24.89 -9.43
CA GLY A 112 4.21 -25.76 -10.63
C GLY A 112 2.90 -26.47 -10.99
N HIS A 113 1.81 -26.26 -10.23
CA HIS A 113 0.52 -26.87 -10.52
C HIS A 113 -0.18 -26.20 -11.71
N GLY A 114 -0.37 -26.94 -12.79
CA GLY A 114 -1.06 -26.45 -13.99
C GLY A 114 -2.58 -26.25 -13.81
N GLY A 115 -3.09 -25.21 -14.47
CA GLY A 115 -4.52 -24.86 -14.54
C GLY A 115 -5.09 -24.30 -13.24
N ASP A 116 -6.41 -24.35 -13.13
CA ASP A 116 -7.17 -23.63 -12.11
C ASP A 116 -7.26 -24.38 -10.78
N ARG A 117 -6.75 -25.62 -10.72
CA ARG A 117 -6.92 -26.57 -9.61
C ARG A 117 -6.36 -26.07 -8.28
N CYS A 118 -5.38 -25.17 -8.30
CA CYS A 118 -4.75 -24.62 -7.10
C CYS A 118 -5.11 -23.15 -6.84
N ARG A 119 -6.11 -22.58 -7.54
CA ARG A 119 -6.55 -21.20 -7.30
C ARG A 119 -7.30 -21.12 -5.96
N THR A 120 -6.96 -20.09 -5.18
CA THR A 120 -7.69 -19.72 -3.96
C THR A 120 -8.63 -18.56 -4.24
N THR A 121 -9.63 -18.43 -3.38
CA THR A 121 -10.58 -17.31 -3.40
C THR A 121 -9.94 -16.07 -2.77
N TRP A 122 -10.20 -14.89 -3.35
CA TRP A 122 -9.84 -13.63 -2.72
C TRP A 122 -10.78 -13.35 -1.55
N SER A 123 -10.28 -13.37 -0.32
CA SER A 123 -11.08 -13.10 0.90
C SER A 123 -11.33 -11.61 1.16
N GLY A 124 -10.69 -10.73 0.39
CA GLY A 124 -10.56 -9.32 0.73
C GLY A 124 -9.30 -9.04 1.57
N GLN A 125 -8.74 -10.01 2.27
CA GLN A 125 -7.56 -9.75 3.09
C GLN A 125 -6.29 -10.27 2.42
N TRP A 126 -5.16 -9.60 2.67
CA TRP A 126 -3.87 -10.14 2.26
C TRP A 126 -3.68 -11.53 2.88
N PRO A 127 -3.21 -12.53 2.11
CA PRO A 127 -3.15 -13.88 2.62
C PRO A 127 -2.14 -14.00 3.77
N GLY A 128 -2.61 -14.50 4.90
CA GLY A 128 -1.86 -14.63 6.16
C GLY A 128 -2.17 -13.53 7.18
N ASP A 129 -2.74 -12.39 6.76
CA ASP A 129 -3.01 -11.29 7.69
C ASP A 129 -4.08 -11.67 8.72
N ALA A 130 -5.15 -12.37 8.30
CA ALA A 130 -6.21 -12.81 9.20
C ALA A 130 -5.67 -13.72 10.30
N GLU A 131 -4.82 -14.68 9.93
CA GLU A 131 -4.19 -15.61 10.86
C GLU A 131 -3.19 -14.90 11.78
N CYS A 132 -2.37 -13.98 11.26
CA CYS A 132 -1.48 -13.19 12.11
C CYS A 132 -2.25 -12.39 13.16
N ILE A 133 -3.36 -11.76 12.77
CA ILE A 133 -4.22 -11.00 13.69
C ILE A 133 -4.82 -11.95 14.73
N GLU A 134 -5.36 -13.09 14.30
CA GLU A 134 -5.95 -14.11 15.18
C GLU A 134 -4.93 -14.65 16.19
N TYR A 135 -3.68 -14.89 15.77
CA TYR A 135 -2.63 -15.50 16.59
C TYR A 135 -1.76 -14.48 17.34
N GLY A 136 -2.02 -13.18 17.18
CA GLY A 136 -1.23 -12.13 17.82
C GLY A 136 0.19 -12.00 17.25
N PHE A 137 0.40 -12.39 15.99
CA PHE A 137 1.70 -12.28 15.32
C PHE A 137 1.86 -10.92 14.69
N TYR A 138 2.53 -10.02 15.41
CA TYR A 138 2.85 -8.68 14.95
C TYR A 138 4.36 -8.42 14.94
N SER A 139 4.81 -7.65 13.95
CA SER A 139 6.16 -7.15 13.84
C SER A 139 6.17 -5.70 13.38
N ARG A 140 7.28 -5.03 13.64
CA ARG A 140 7.53 -3.65 13.21
C ARG A 140 8.98 -3.50 12.74
N ILE A 141 9.27 -2.38 12.08
CA ILE A 141 10.65 -2.05 11.68
C ILE A 141 11.33 -1.34 12.85
N GLY A 142 12.21 -2.07 13.54
CA GLY A 142 13.11 -1.53 14.55
C GLY A 142 14.47 -1.10 13.97
N PRO A 143 15.40 -0.64 14.82
CA PRO A 143 16.73 -0.19 14.39
C PRO A 143 17.57 -1.24 13.67
N ASN A 144 17.31 -2.53 13.94
CA ASN A 144 18.04 -3.67 13.40
C ASN A 144 17.23 -4.47 12.35
N GLY A 145 16.15 -3.89 11.83
CA GLY A 145 15.24 -4.55 10.90
C GLY A 145 13.93 -4.99 11.56
N TRP A 146 13.31 -6.04 11.03
CA TRP A 146 12.02 -6.53 11.52
C TRP A 146 12.17 -7.19 12.89
N GLU A 147 11.39 -6.73 13.85
CA GLU A 147 11.32 -7.29 15.21
C GLU A 147 9.86 -7.56 15.58
N SER A 148 9.61 -8.62 16.35
CA SER A 148 8.28 -8.90 16.89
C SER A 148 7.85 -7.81 17.87
N CYS A 149 6.57 -7.48 17.88
CA CYS A 149 6.01 -6.45 18.74
C CYS A 149 4.60 -6.81 19.22
N SER A 150 4.05 -5.98 20.12
CA SER A 150 2.62 -6.06 20.48
C SER A 150 1.76 -5.54 19.33
N ALA A 151 0.51 -6.01 19.26
CA ALA A 151 -0.55 -5.45 18.41
C ALA A 151 -0.80 -3.95 18.68
N ASP A 152 -0.52 -3.50 19.91
CA ASP A 152 -0.74 -2.11 20.33
C ASP A 152 0.36 -1.14 19.87
N ALA A 153 1.44 -1.62 19.27
CA ALA A 153 2.46 -0.73 18.73
C ALA A 153 1.88 0.05 17.54
N SER A 154 2.13 1.37 17.50
CA SER A 154 1.53 2.25 16.49
C SER A 154 1.96 1.93 15.04
N ASP A 155 3.05 1.18 14.90
CA ASP A 155 3.63 0.71 13.65
C ASP A 155 3.56 -0.83 13.50
N ALA A 156 2.74 -1.50 14.31
CA ALA A 156 2.56 -2.95 14.25
C ALA A 156 1.95 -3.38 12.91
N MET A 157 2.53 -4.43 12.33
CA MET A 157 2.05 -5.07 11.11
C MET A 157 1.98 -6.59 11.29
N PRO A 158 1.12 -7.31 10.55
CA PRO A 158 1.10 -8.77 10.55
C PRO A 158 2.47 -9.38 10.24
N ASP A 159 2.98 -10.20 11.16
CA ASP A 159 4.28 -10.88 11.03
C ASP A 159 4.14 -12.16 10.19
N LEU A 160 4.11 -11.98 8.87
CA LEU A 160 4.00 -13.09 7.92
C LEU A 160 5.23 -14.02 7.98
N ASN A 161 6.42 -13.50 8.30
CA ASN A 161 7.60 -14.36 8.41
C ASN A 161 7.41 -15.36 9.54
N ARG A 162 6.95 -14.88 10.70
CA ARG A 162 6.61 -15.73 11.83
C ARG A 162 5.48 -16.71 11.51
N LEU A 163 4.44 -16.25 10.82
CA LEU A 163 3.34 -17.11 10.38
C LEU A 163 3.84 -18.28 9.52
N TYR A 164 4.67 -18.02 8.51
CA TYR A 164 5.19 -19.09 7.65
C TYR A 164 6.27 -19.96 8.31
N SER A 165 6.91 -19.49 9.38
CA SER A 165 7.88 -20.30 10.13
C SER A 165 7.26 -21.15 11.23
N GLU A 166 6.20 -20.66 11.87
CA GLU A 166 5.59 -21.30 13.05
C GLU A 166 4.30 -22.05 12.74
N CYS A 167 3.59 -21.71 11.66
CA CYS A 167 2.34 -22.36 11.27
C CYS A 167 2.53 -23.30 10.07
N HIS A 168 1.55 -24.16 9.84
CA HIS A 168 1.48 -25.00 8.64
C HIS A 168 0.21 -24.71 7.84
N TRP A 169 0.25 -24.97 6.54
CA TRP A 169 -0.91 -24.80 5.66
C TRP A 169 -1.89 -25.96 5.82
N ASP A 170 -3.12 -25.66 6.19
CA ASP A 170 -4.22 -26.61 6.18
C ASP A 170 -4.93 -26.59 4.81
N VAL A 171 -4.80 -27.66 4.05
CA VAL A 171 -5.35 -27.76 2.68
C VAL A 171 -6.88 -27.69 2.65
N PRO A 172 -7.63 -28.39 3.53
CA PRO A 172 -9.10 -28.31 3.55
C PRO A 172 -9.65 -26.91 3.79
N THR A 173 -9.09 -26.16 4.74
CA THR A 173 -9.59 -24.81 5.09
C THR A 173 -8.90 -23.71 4.29
N GLN A 174 -7.77 -24.01 3.65
CA GLN A 174 -6.92 -23.03 2.96
C GLN A 174 -6.48 -21.89 3.88
N ARG A 175 -6.02 -22.25 5.09
CA ARG A 175 -5.53 -21.30 6.10
C ARG A 175 -4.18 -21.76 6.66
N MET A 176 -3.42 -20.82 7.22
CA MET A 176 -2.29 -21.16 8.09
C MET A 176 -2.83 -21.49 9.47
N VAL A 177 -2.42 -22.62 10.03
CA VAL A 177 -2.87 -23.09 11.35
C VAL A 177 -1.67 -23.32 12.27
N LEU A 178 -1.85 -23.02 13.56
CA LEU A 178 -0.85 -23.34 14.58
C LEU A 178 -0.60 -24.86 14.64
N PRO A 179 0.62 -25.32 14.96
CA PRO A 179 0.88 -26.73 15.21
C PRO A 179 0.05 -27.23 16.41
N ASP A 180 -0.47 -28.45 16.33
CA ASP A 180 -1.07 -29.11 17.49
C ASP A 180 -0.01 -29.21 18.61
N SER A 181 -0.39 -28.78 19.83
CA SER A 181 0.47 -28.77 21.02
C SER A 181 0.70 -30.16 21.60
#